data_AF-B2B1I1-F1
#
_entry.id   AF-B2B1I1-F1
#
_cell.length_a   1.000
_cell.length_b   1.000
_cell.length_c   1.000
_cell.angle_alpha   90.00
_cell.angle_beta   90.00
_cell.angle_gamma   90.00
#
_symmetry.space_group_name_H-M   'P 1'
#
loop_
_entity.id
_entity.type
_entity.pdbx_description
1 polymer ?
#
loop_
_entity_poly.entity_id
_entity_poly.type
_entity_poly.pdbx_seq_one_letter_code
_entity_poly.pdbx_strand_id
1 'polypeptide(L)'
;MDSIRNSAVKLAETYFCDDLPLNGVNWTTIKSHPALSRTDRIFPLPVSNSATAKHMRIATFLAILGYELRNAIFQPIYLLHKSSELNEFLDHLAEENEEVEAHLRSVLFRTLAEYRNITDSISTECTDSVVRSVASCFESLVLEAKRQPFVSELKTYCAKACKEWEYIQRLERRVEFETDPEDDDLNNKKFWLPLSAKSSCSLETSPSKSHANGSNKTALKGIHKGAASSGTSSPPLHSPVEATYFLDVFVVWPAVTTEQVRDTAILSSGYFVSAREITAAMMEQRELSATKDQHRVARGGRRKSRAMSVAGHSLGESGNATGRSVSFLSAQVGNGPKGS
;
A
#
# COMPACT_ATOMS: atom_id res chain seq x y z
N MET A 1 -14.06 -8.66 -14.68
CA MET A 1 -13.45 -8.64 -13.33
C MET A 1 -11.98 -9.04 -13.30
N ASP A 2 -11.59 -10.24 -13.77
CA ASP A 2 -10.15 -10.61 -13.83
C ASP A 2 -9.31 -9.61 -14.66
N SER A 3 -9.87 -9.08 -15.75
CA SER A 3 -9.24 -8.02 -16.57
C SER A 3 -8.94 -6.76 -15.75
N ILE A 4 -9.91 -6.27 -14.97
CA ILE A 4 -9.75 -5.13 -14.05
C ILE A 4 -8.64 -5.43 -13.04
N ARG A 5 -8.77 -6.55 -12.31
CA ARG A 5 -7.81 -6.97 -11.28
C ARG A 5 -6.37 -7.05 -11.84
N ASN A 6 -6.18 -7.73 -12.97
CA ASN A 6 -4.86 -7.89 -13.58
C ASN A 6 -4.30 -6.57 -14.12
N SER A 7 -5.17 -5.67 -14.59
CA SER A 7 -4.75 -4.32 -15.03
C SER A 7 -4.33 -3.46 -13.83
N ALA A 8 -4.99 -3.60 -12.67
CA ALA A 8 -4.63 -2.92 -11.43
C ALA A 8 -3.23 -3.33 -10.95
N VAL A 9 -2.94 -4.64 -10.96
CA VAL A 9 -1.61 -5.17 -10.62
C VAL A 9 -0.54 -4.63 -11.55
N LYS A 10 -0.78 -4.62 -12.86
CA LYS A 10 0.16 -4.06 -13.84
C LYS A 10 0.43 -2.58 -13.59
N LEU A 11 -0.62 -1.79 -13.33
CA LEU A 11 -0.47 -0.37 -12.99
C LEU A 11 0.38 -0.19 -11.73
N ALA A 12 0.11 -0.98 -10.68
CA ALA A 12 0.89 -0.95 -9.45
C ALA A 12 2.38 -1.32 -9.69
N GLU A 13 2.64 -2.38 -10.44
CA GLU A 13 3.99 -2.83 -10.80
C GLU A 13 4.75 -1.73 -11.56
N THR A 14 4.13 -1.05 -12.53
CA THR A 14 4.75 0.02 -13.32
C THR A 14 5.29 1.18 -12.47
N TYR A 15 4.60 1.52 -11.39
CA TYR A 15 4.89 2.74 -10.61
C TYR A 15 5.58 2.46 -9.27
N PHE A 16 5.43 1.27 -8.68
CA PHE A 16 5.92 0.98 -7.32
C PHE A 16 7.00 -0.10 -7.23
N CYS A 17 7.40 -0.68 -8.37
CA CYS A 17 8.43 -1.72 -8.41
C CYS A 17 9.86 -1.17 -8.59
N ASP A 18 10.00 0.05 -9.11
CA ASP A 18 11.27 0.77 -9.16
C ASP A 18 11.70 1.29 -7.76
N ASP A 19 12.96 1.70 -7.66
CA ASP A 19 13.44 2.43 -6.50
C ASP A 19 12.84 3.84 -6.47
N LEU A 20 12.26 4.20 -5.32
CA LEU A 20 11.53 5.46 -5.17
C LEU A 20 12.27 6.45 -4.27
N PRO A 21 12.05 7.76 -4.44
CA PRO A 21 12.61 8.79 -3.57
C PRO A 21 11.81 8.83 -2.26
N LEU A 22 12.23 8.03 -1.27
CA LEU A 22 11.47 7.86 -0.02
C LEU A 22 11.53 9.07 0.94
N ASN A 23 12.36 10.07 0.63
CA ASN A 23 12.51 11.27 1.43
C ASN A 23 11.34 12.24 1.17
N GLY A 24 10.69 12.71 2.24
CA GLY A 24 9.59 13.67 2.12
C GLY A 24 8.24 13.06 1.76
N VAL A 25 8.13 11.73 1.69
CA VAL A 25 6.86 11.01 1.48
C VAL A 25 5.94 11.21 2.69
N ASN A 26 4.67 11.52 2.41
CA ASN A 26 3.62 11.64 3.43
C ASN A 26 3.03 10.26 3.77
N TRP A 27 3.78 9.44 4.50
CA TRP A 27 3.35 8.11 4.94
C TRP A 27 2.12 8.14 5.84
N THR A 28 1.85 9.26 6.53
CA THR A 28 0.69 9.40 7.39
C THR A 28 -0.61 9.37 6.60
N THR A 29 -0.68 10.06 5.46
CA THR A 29 -1.87 10.04 4.59
C THR A 29 -2.20 8.62 4.10
N ILE A 30 -1.17 7.87 3.67
CA ILE A 30 -1.35 6.49 3.21
C ILE A 30 -1.85 5.61 4.37
N LYS A 31 -1.18 5.67 5.52
CA LYS A 31 -1.47 4.80 6.68
C LYS A 31 -2.83 5.09 7.33
N SER A 32 -3.32 6.33 7.25
CA SER A 32 -4.64 6.70 7.78
C SER A 32 -5.80 6.33 6.85
N HIS A 33 -5.52 5.79 5.65
CA HIS A 33 -6.57 5.45 4.72
C HIS A 33 -7.45 4.32 5.29
N PRO A 34 -8.80 4.41 5.19
CA PRO A 34 -9.70 3.38 5.72
C PRO A 34 -9.41 1.98 5.21
N ALA A 35 -9.01 1.85 3.95
CA ALA A 35 -8.59 0.57 3.35
C ALA A 35 -7.45 -0.15 4.09
N LEU A 36 -6.64 0.57 4.87
CA LEU A 36 -5.53 0.02 5.66
C LEU A 36 -5.82 -0.03 7.16
N SER A 37 -6.93 0.58 7.58
CA SER A 37 -7.30 0.73 8.99
C SER A 37 -8.26 -0.39 9.38
N ARG A 38 -7.73 -1.56 9.73
CA ARG A 38 -8.52 -2.61 10.40
C ARG A 38 -8.37 -2.46 11.91
N THR A 39 -9.46 -2.67 12.64
CA THR A 39 -9.60 -2.38 14.08
C THR A 39 -8.55 -3.08 14.95
N ASP A 40 -7.94 -4.16 14.45
CA ASP A 40 -6.98 -5.01 15.14
C ASP A 40 -5.57 -5.05 14.50
N ARG A 41 -5.36 -4.47 13.31
CA ARG A 41 -4.14 -4.70 12.50
C ARG A 41 -3.60 -3.47 11.81
N ILE A 42 -2.28 -3.26 11.93
CA ILE A 42 -1.54 -2.21 11.24
C ILE A 42 -0.84 -2.81 10.02
N PHE A 43 -1.21 -2.35 8.81
CA PHE A 43 -0.51 -2.75 7.59
C PHE A 43 0.92 -2.18 7.57
N PRO A 44 1.98 -3.01 7.46
CA PRO A 44 3.35 -2.53 7.49
C PRO A 44 3.72 -1.85 6.16
N LEU A 45 4.35 -0.68 6.26
CA LEU A 45 4.85 0.08 5.11
C LEU A 45 6.30 0.46 5.40
N PRO A 46 7.25 -0.45 5.11
CA PRO A 46 8.67 -0.18 5.31
C PRO A 46 9.15 0.96 4.41
N VAL A 47 9.93 1.88 4.98
CA VAL A 47 10.46 3.04 4.27
C VAL A 47 11.84 2.68 3.69
N SER A 48 11.88 1.68 2.82
CA SER A 48 13.08 1.25 2.09
C SER A 48 12.77 0.90 0.62
N ASN A 49 13.79 0.56 -0.17
CA ASN A 49 13.62 0.02 -1.53
C ASN A 49 13.87 -1.49 -1.60
N SER A 50 13.78 -2.20 -0.47
CA SER A 50 13.82 -3.66 -0.45
C SER A 50 12.68 -4.26 -1.29
N ALA A 51 12.85 -5.51 -1.72
CA ALA A 51 11.78 -6.24 -2.41
C ALA A 51 10.50 -6.32 -1.55
N THR A 52 10.65 -6.53 -0.25
CA THR A 52 9.54 -6.54 0.72
C THR A 52 8.82 -5.19 0.77
N ALA A 53 9.54 -4.08 0.85
CA ALA A 53 8.96 -2.74 0.87
C ALA A 53 8.21 -2.41 -0.43
N LYS A 54 8.79 -2.77 -1.58
CA LYS A 54 8.15 -2.64 -2.91
C LYS A 54 6.86 -3.45 -3.00
N HIS A 55 6.90 -4.70 -2.55
CA HIS A 55 5.73 -5.56 -2.48
C HIS A 55 4.62 -4.95 -1.60
N MET A 56 4.96 -4.44 -0.42
CA MET A 56 3.98 -3.77 0.47
C MET A 56 3.41 -2.49 -0.14
N ARG A 57 4.17 -1.75 -0.95
CA ARG A 57 3.65 -0.58 -1.69
C ARG A 57 2.64 -1.00 -2.76
N ILE A 58 2.93 -2.05 -3.53
CA ILE A 58 2.00 -2.62 -4.51
C ILE A 58 0.70 -3.07 -3.83
N ALA A 59 0.83 -3.85 -2.75
CA ALA A 59 -0.27 -4.30 -1.92
C ALA A 59 -1.13 -3.13 -1.39
N THR A 60 -0.49 -2.09 -0.89
CA THR A 60 -1.16 -0.88 -0.38
C THR A 60 -1.91 -0.14 -1.47
N PHE A 61 -1.30 0.01 -2.65
CA PHE A 61 -1.95 0.63 -3.80
C PHE A 61 -3.21 -0.15 -4.21
N LEU A 62 -3.12 -1.48 -4.28
CA LEU A 62 -4.27 -2.32 -4.63
C LEU A 62 -5.38 -2.22 -3.58
N ALA A 63 -5.05 -2.22 -2.29
CA ALA A 63 -6.02 -2.12 -1.21
C ALA A 63 -6.79 -0.78 -1.28
N ILE A 64 -6.07 0.33 -1.43
CA ILE A 64 -6.64 1.67 -1.53
C ILE A 64 -7.47 1.79 -2.82
N LEU A 65 -6.94 1.36 -3.97
CA LEU A 65 -7.65 1.43 -5.24
C LEU A 65 -8.92 0.57 -5.22
N GLY A 66 -8.85 -0.66 -4.71
CA GLY A 66 -10.00 -1.55 -4.59
C GLY A 66 -11.10 -0.96 -3.70
N TYR A 67 -10.72 -0.36 -2.57
CA TYR A 67 -11.65 0.33 -1.66
C TYR A 67 -12.33 1.52 -2.33
N GLU A 68 -11.57 2.39 -2.99
CA GLU A 68 -12.11 3.58 -3.68
C GLU A 68 -13.01 3.19 -4.85
N LEU A 69 -12.61 2.21 -5.65
CA LEU A 69 -13.46 1.68 -6.71
C LEU A 69 -14.75 1.09 -6.14
N ARG A 70 -14.68 0.31 -5.06
CA ARG A 70 -15.87 -0.27 -4.42
C ARG A 70 -16.86 0.82 -4.05
N ASN A 71 -16.40 1.87 -3.37
CA ASN A 71 -17.28 2.89 -2.83
C ASN A 71 -17.82 3.87 -3.90
N ALA A 72 -17.09 4.12 -4.98
CA ALA A 72 -17.48 5.10 -5.98
C ALA A 72 -18.08 4.51 -7.26
N ILE A 73 -17.66 3.29 -7.65
CA ILE A 73 -17.99 2.70 -8.96
C ILE A 73 -18.67 1.34 -8.77
N PHE A 74 -18.10 0.43 -7.98
CA PHE A 74 -18.61 -0.93 -7.81
C PHE A 74 -19.79 -1.02 -6.83
N GLN A 75 -20.78 -0.17 -7.04
CA GLN A 75 -22.05 -0.17 -6.34
C GLN A 75 -23.15 -0.81 -7.21
N PRO A 76 -24.22 -1.35 -6.62
CA PRO A 76 -25.38 -1.86 -7.37
C PRO A 76 -25.91 -0.83 -8.36
N ILE A 77 -26.02 0.44 -7.93
CA ILE A 77 -26.34 1.58 -8.79
C ILE A 77 -25.44 2.78 -8.44
N TYR A 78 -24.42 3.05 -9.26
CA TYR A 78 -23.51 4.21 -9.06
C TYR A 78 -23.85 5.42 -9.95
N LEU A 79 -24.69 5.24 -10.98
CA LEU A 79 -25.06 6.29 -11.94
C LEU A 79 -26.13 7.26 -11.42
N LEU A 80 -26.43 7.21 -10.12
CA LEU A 80 -27.33 8.12 -9.42
C LEU A 80 -26.53 8.91 -8.40
N HIS A 81 -26.71 10.22 -8.37
CA HIS A 81 -26.04 11.06 -7.39
C HIS A 81 -26.52 10.73 -5.98
N LYS A 82 -25.59 10.49 -5.04
CA LYS A 82 -25.89 10.10 -3.64
C LYS A 82 -26.77 8.86 -3.53
N SER A 83 -26.45 7.81 -4.29
CA SER A 83 -27.21 6.56 -4.29
C SER A 83 -27.04 5.69 -3.04
N SER A 84 -26.40 6.16 -1.97
CA SER A 84 -26.11 5.33 -0.78
C SER A 84 -27.38 4.74 -0.16
N GLU A 85 -28.43 5.55 0.05
CA GLU A 85 -29.70 5.07 0.62
C GLU A 85 -30.42 4.08 -0.30
N LEU A 86 -30.31 4.27 -1.62
CA LEU A 86 -30.89 3.34 -2.59
C LEU A 86 -30.10 2.03 -2.65
N ASN A 87 -28.77 2.09 -2.59
CA ASN A 87 -27.93 0.90 -2.53
C ASN A 87 -28.21 0.13 -1.25
N GLU A 88 -28.27 0.79 -0.10
CA GLU A 88 -28.67 0.15 1.17
C GLU A 88 -30.06 -0.50 1.06
N PHE A 89 -31.03 0.19 0.45
CA PHE A 89 -32.35 -0.42 0.22
C PHE A 89 -32.29 -1.64 -0.69
N LEU A 90 -31.52 -1.60 -1.79
CA LEU A 90 -31.33 -2.73 -2.68
C LEU A 90 -30.62 -3.89 -1.98
N ASP A 91 -29.69 -3.59 -1.07
CA ASP A 91 -28.98 -4.60 -0.26
C ASP A 91 -29.96 -5.35 0.65
N HIS A 92 -30.81 -4.64 1.40
CA HIS A 92 -31.87 -5.27 2.22
C HIS A 92 -32.88 -6.05 1.35
N LEU A 93 -33.25 -5.50 0.19
CA LEU A 93 -34.18 -6.17 -0.72
C LEU A 93 -33.57 -7.45 -1.30
N ALA A 94 -32.26 -7.48 -1.57
CA ALA A 94 -31.57 -8.69 -2.01
C ALA A 94 -31.59 -9.79 -0.94
N GLU A 95 -31.40 -9.43 0.33
CA GLU A 95 -31.47 -10.36 1.46
C GLU A 95 -32.87 -10.96 1.64
N GLU A 96 -33.92 -10.15 1.46
CA GLU A 96 -35.30 -10.61 1.60
C GLU A 96 -35.83 -11.34 0.35
N ASN A 97 -35.54 -10.80 -0.84
CA ASN A 97 -36.04 -11.29 -2.13
C ASN A 97 -35.18 -10.81 -3.32
N GLU A 98 -34.19 -11.62 -3.68
CA GLU A 98 -33.26 -11.39 -4.81
C GLU A 98 -33.99 -11.11 -6.14
N GLU A 99 -35.10 -11.79 -6.43
CA GLU A 99 -35.83 -11.60 -7.70
C GLU A 99 -36.46 -10.21 -7.80
N VAL A 100 -36.96 -9.67 -6.69
CA VAL A 100 -37.56 -8.33 -6.63
C VAL A 100 -36.47 -7.26 -6.72
N GLU A 101 -35.32 -7.47 -6.07
CA GLU A 101 -34.14 -6.60 -6.26
C GLU A 101 -33.74 -6.54 -7.73
N ALA A 102 -33.55 -7.71 -8.36
CA ALA A 102 -33.10 -7.81 -9.74
C ALA A 102 -34.09 -7.13 -10.68
N HIS A 103 -35.40 -7.30 -10.45
CA HIS A 103 -36.44 -6.61 -11.20
C HIS A 103 -36.34 -5.09 -11.04
N LEU A 104 -36.28 -4.58 -9.81
CA LEU A 104 -36.20 -3.14 -9.55
C LEU A 104 -34.95 -2.52 -10.18
N ARG A 105 -33.79 -3.16 -9.99
CA ARG A 105 -32.52 -2.74 -10.58
C ARG A 105 -32.60 -2.72 -12.10
N SER A 106 -33.23 -3.72 -12.74
CA SER A 106 -33.42 -3.74 -14.20
C SER A 106 -34.27 -2.57 -14.71
N VAL A 107 -35.32 -2.20 -13.98
CA VAL A 107 -36.18 -1.06 -14.30
C VAL A 107 -35.40 0.25 -14.16
N LEU A 108 -34.62 0.40 -13.09
CA LEU A 108 -33.77 1.57 -12.87
C LEU A 108 -32.69 1.72 -13.95
N PHE A 109 -32.05 0.64 -14.39
CA PHE A 109 -31.09 0.73 -15.50
C PHE A 109 -31.74 1.11 -16.82
N ARG A 110 -32.97 0.63 -17.06
CA ARG A 110 -33.73 1.00 -18.26
C ARG A 110 -34.07 2.49 -18.27
N THR A 111 -34.49 3.05 -17.13
CA THR A 111 -34.79 4.49 -17.03
C THR A 111 -33.52 5.32 -17.12
N LEU A 112 -32.43 4.92 -16.47
CA LEU A 112 -31.13 5.61 -16.55
C LEU A 112 -30.59 5.69 -17.98
N ALA A 113 -30.86 4.69 -18.82
CA ALA A 113 -30.46 4.70 -20.23
C ALA A 113 -31.08 5.85 -21.03
N GLU A 114 -32.19 6.43 -20.59
CA GLU A 114 -32.83 7.59 -21.21
C GLU A 114 -32.12 8.91 -20.87
N TYR A 115 -31.32 8.92 -19.80
CA TYR A 115 -30.63 10.10 -19.27
C TYR A 115 -29.10 10.04 -19.43
N ARG A 116 -28.62 9.52 -20.57
CA ARG A 116 -27.20 9.31 -20.90
C ARG A 116 -26.28 10.49 -20.54
N ASN A 117 -26.67 11.72 -20.86
CA ASN A 117 -25.85 12.90 -20.58
C ASN A 117 -25.60 13.09 -19.06
N ILE A 118 -26.59 12.78 -18.23
CA ILE A 118 -26.50 12.90 -16.77
C ILE A 118 -25.65 11.74 -16.24
N THR A 119 -25.91 10.52 -16.69
CA THR A 119 -25.17 9.32 -16.24
C THR A 119 -23.70 9.38 -16.62
N ASP A 120 -23.35 9.90 -17.80
CA ASP A 120 -21.96 10.07 -18.24
C ASP A 120 -21.22 11.12 -17.38
N SER A 121 -21.91 12.19 -16.99
CA SER A 121 -21.37 13.19 -16.06
C SER A 121 -21.10 12.58 -14.68
N ILE A 122 -22.05 11.81 -14.13
CA ILE A 122 -21.89 11.13 -12.84
C ILE A 122 -20.75 10.12 -12.91
N SER A 123 -20.67 9.33 -13.99
CA SER A 123 -19.58 8.37 -14.18
C SER A 123 -18.20 9.06 -14.23
N THR A 124 -18.14 10.24 -14.84
CA THR A 124 -16.92 11.06 -14.86
C THR A 124 -16.57 11.59 -13.47
N GLU A 125 -17.57 12.07 -12.72
CA GLU A 125 -17.40 12.55 -11.34
C GLU A 125 -16.88 11.43 -10.41
N CYS A 126 -17.49 10.24 -10.47
CA CYS A 126 -17.02 9.06 -9.71
C CYS A 126 -15.58 8.69 -10.09
N THR A 127 -15.27 8.68 -11.39
CA THR A 127 -13.92 8.41 -11.89
C THR A 127 -12.90 9.42 -11.34
N ASP A 128 -13.20 10.71 -11.43
CA ASP A 128 -12.32 11.77 -10.95
C ASP A 128 -12.21 11.75 -9.42
N SER A 129 -13.24 11.32 -8.70
CA SER A 129 -13.21 11.09 -7.25
C SER A 129 -12.19 10.01 -6.88
N VAL A 130 -12.28 8.83 -7.49
CA VAL A 130 -11.32 7.73 -7.26
C VAL A 130 -9.91 8.16 -7.60
N VAL A 131 -9.71 8.76 -8.78
CA VAL A 131 -8.39 9.23 -9.23
C VAL A 131 -7.79 10.21 -8.24
N ARG A 132 -8.58 11.18 -7.75
CA ARG A 132 -8.12 12.18 -6.78
C ARG A 132 -7.75 11.54 -5.45
N SER A 133 -8.60 10.66 -4.91
CA SER A 133 -8.35 10.00 -3.61
C SER A 133 -7.07 9.18 -3.67
N VAL A 134 -6.97 8.28 -4.66
CA VAL A 134 -5.81 7.40 -4.86
C VAL A 134 -4.55 8.23 -5.17
N ALA A 135 -4.61 9.19 -6.10
CA ALA A 135 -3.44 9.99 -6.46
C ALA A 135 -2.92 10.80 -5.26
N SER A 136 -3.79 11.38 -4.44
CA SER A 136 -3.37 12.13 -3.25
C SER A 136 -2.59 11.28 -2.24
N CYS A 137 -2.86 9.98 -2.17
CA CYS A 137 -2.12 9.05 -1.32
C CYS A 137 -0.70 8.80 -1.85
N PHE A 138 -0.53 8.70 -3.17
CA PHE A 138 0.71 8.22 -3.79
C PHE A 138 1.53 9.30 -4.49
N GLU A 139 1.04 10.52 -4.62
CA GLU A 139 1.71 11.61 -5.34
C GLU A 139 3.15 11.83 -4.83
N SER A 140 3.33 11.88 -3.51
CA SER A 140 4.64 12.06 -2.90
C SER A 140 5.58 10.85 -3.07
N LEU A 141 5.03 9.67 -3.37
CA LEU A 141 5.77 8.41 -3.51
C LEU A 141 6.21 8.14 -4.95
N VAL A 142 5.42 8.60 -5.93
CA VAL A 142 5.74 8.48 -7.36
C VAL A 142 6.80 9.52 -7.76
N LEU A 143 7.77 9.08 -8.58
CA LEU A 143 8.79 9.97 -9.16
C LEU A 143 8.13 11.17 -9.85
N GLU A 144 8.65 12.38 -9.64
CA GLU A 144 8.07 13.63 -10.18
C GLU A 144 7.76 13.53 -11.68
N ALA A 145 8.71 13.04 -12.47
CA ALA A 145 8.57 12.87 -13.92
C ALA A 145 7.48 11.85 -14.33
N LYS A 146 7.10 10.94 -13.42
CA LYS A 146 6.09 9.89 -13.63
C LYS A 146 4.73 10.26 -13.03
N ARG A 147 4.57 11.39 -12.32
CA ARG A 147 3.30 11.76 -11.67
C ARG A 147 2.15 11.99 -12.65
N GLN A 148 2.37 12.79 -13.69
CA GLN A 148 1.33 13.03 -14.71
C GLN A 148 0.96 11.76 -15.49
N PRO A 149 1.94 10.95 -15.97
CA PRO A 149 1.66 9.62 -16.52
C PRO A 149 0.83 8.74 -15.57
N PHE A 150 1.20 8.69 -14.29
CA PHE A 150 0.48 7.90 -13.27
C PHE A 150 -0.99 8.30 -13.16
N VAL A 151 -1.28 9.60 -13.02
CA VAL A 151 -2.66 10.11 -12.92
C VAL A 151 -3.45 9.84 -14.21
N SER A 152 -2.82 10.00 -15.37
CA SER A 152 -3.46 9.75 -16.67
C SER A 152 -3.79 8.28 -16.89
N GLU A 153 -2.86 7.37 -16.57
CA GLU A 153 -3.07 5.93 -16.64
C GLU A 153 -4.10 5.46 -15.62
N LEU A 154 -4.08 6.00 -14.40
CA LEU A 154 -5.09 5.71 -13.37
C LEU A 154 -6.49 6.15 -13.83
N LYS A 155 -6.62 7.33 -14.43
CA LYS A 155 -7.89 7.80 -15.00
C LYS A 155 -8.39 6.89 -16.12
N THR A 156 -7.48 6.49 -17.02
CA THR A 156 -7.79 5.54 -18.10
C THR A 156 -8.25 4.19 -17.55
N TYR A 157 -7.57 3.72 -16.51
CA TYR A 157 -7.91 2.49 -15.82
C TYR A 157 -9.30 2.56 -15.16
N CYS A 158 -9.61 3.64 -14.43
CA CYS A 158 -10.92 3.83 -13.81
C CYS A 158 -12.04 3.93 -14.85
N ALA A 159 -11.83 4.63 -15.96
CA ALA A 159 -12.79 4.69 -17.06
C ALA A 159 -13.07 3.30 -17.67
N LYS A 160 -12.03 2.46 -17.80
CA LYS A 160 -12.19 1.05 -18.21
C LYS A 160 -12.99 0.26 -17.17
N ALA A 161 -12.71 0.47 -15.89
CA ALA A 161 -13.45 -0.18 -14.81
C ALA A 161 -14.94 0.18 -14.82
N CYS A 162 -15.30 1.46 -15.02
CA CYS A 162 -16.69 1.89 -15.20
C CYS A 162 -17.38 1.14 -16.35
N LYS A 163 -16.71 1.06 -17.51
CA LYS A 163 -17.27 0.38 -18.69
C LYS A 163 -17.48 -1.13 -18.47
N GLU A 164 -16.53 -1.81 -17.82
CA GLU A 164 -16.69 -3.22 -17.45
C GLU A 164 -17.80 -3.39 -16.41
N TRP A 165 -17.91 -2.46 -15.44
CA TRP A 165 -18.92 -2.51 -14.39
C TRP A 165 -20.34 -2.25 -14.91
N GLU A 166 -20.52 -1.36 -15.89
CA GLU A 166 -21.84 -1.10 -16.50
C GLU A 166 -22.51 -2.39 -17.04
N TYR A 167 -21.70 -3.32 -17.56
CA TYR A 167 -22.20 -4.63 -17.97
C TYR A 167 -22.56 -5.51 -16.77
N ILE A 168 -21.72 -5.51 -15.74
CA ILE A 168 -21.88 -6.33 -14.54
C ILE A 168 -23.12 -5.93 -13.75
N GLN A 169 -23.41 -4.63 -13.62
CA GLN A 169 -24.60 -4.16 -12.92
C GLN A 169 -25.92 -4.56 -13.58
N ARG A 170 -25.88 -5.02 -14.84
CA ARG A 170 -27.05 -5.49 -15.60
C ARG A 170 -27.23 -7.00 -15.53
N LEU A 171 -26.33 -7.72 -14.89
CA LEU A 171 -26.50 -9.15 -14.67
C LEU A 171 -27.75 -9.39 -13.83
N GLU A 172 -28.45 -10.48 -14.09
CA GLU A 172 -29.63 -10.85 -13.31
C GLU A 172 -29.27 -10.99 -11.84
N ARG A 173 -28.14 -11.65 -11.55
CA ARG A 173 -27.62 -11.86 -10.21
C ARG A 173 -26.81 -10.67 -9.74
N ARG A 174 -26.96 -10.34 -8.46
CA ARG A 174 -26.15 -9.32 -7.79
C ARG A 174 -24.71 -9.81 -7.66
N VAL A 175 -23.79 -8.86 -7.82
CA VAL A 175 -22.37 -9.09 -7.63
C VAL A 175 -21.94 -8.52 -6.30
N GLU A 176 -21.24 -9.32 -5.52
CA GLU A 176 -20.79 -8.99 -4.19
C GLU A 176 -19.26 -8.97 -4.12
N PHE A 177 -18.77 -8.19 -3.16
CA PHE A 177 -17.36 -7.98 -2.92
C PHE A 177 -16.99 -8.50 -1.55
N GLU A 178 -16.41 -9.69 -1.53
CA GLU A 178 -15.86 -10.21 -0.31
C GLU A 178 -14.56 -9.47 0.01
N THR A 179 -14.50 -8.90 1.21
CA THR A 179 -13.37 -8.14 1.71
C THR A 179 -12.81 -8.68 3.01
N ASP A 180 -13.57 -9.50 3.73
CA ASP A 180 -13.08 -10.13 4.94
C ASP A 180 -13.27 -11.63 4.84
N PRO A 181 -12.18 -12.40 4.79
CA PRO A 181 -12.35 -13.83 4.73
C PRO A 181 -12.79 -14.31 6.13
N GLU A 182 -14.06 -14.67 6.28
CA GLU A 182 -14.58 -15.23 7.52
C GLU A 182 -13.82 -16.52 7.90
N ASP A 183 -13.76 -16.81 9.21
CA ASP A 183 -12.99 -17.93 9.79
C ASP A 183 -13.32 -19.29 9.13
N ASP A 184 -14.55 -19.48 8.64
CA ASP A 184 -14.99 -20.72 7.97
C ASP A 184 -14.77 -20.73 6.43
N ASP A 185 -14.80 -19.57 5.76
CA ASP A 185 -14.60 -19.45 4.31
C ASP A 185 -13.13 -19.47 3.87
N LEU A 186 -12.21 -19.28 4.82
CA LEU A 186 -10.76 -19.39 4.60
C LEU A 186 -10.28 -20.80 4.25
N ASN A 187 -11.06 -21.83 4.58
CA ASN A 187 -10.82 -23.18 4.09
C ASN A 187 -11.17 -23.32 2.60
N ASN A 188 -11.97 -22.41 2.05
CA ASN A 188 -12.30 -22.36 0.64
C ASN A 188 -11.27 -21.52 -0.12
N LYS A 189 -10.03 -22.05 -0.24
CA LYS A 189 -8.88 -21.52 -1.01
C LYS A 189 -9.20 -21.08 -2.46
N LYS A 190 -10.42 -21.28 -2.94
CA LYS A 190 -10.90 -20.91 -4.27
C LYS A 190 -11.08 -19.40 -4.43
N PHE A 191 -11.45 -18.67 -3.37
CA PHE A 191 -11.74 -17.24 -3.45
C PHE A 191 -10.51 -16.35 -3.48
N TRP A 192 -9.36 -16.84 -3.01
CA TRP A 192 -8.23 -16.00 -2.66
C TRP A 192 -6.93 -16.47 -3.31
N LEU A 193 -6.24 -15.54 -3.95
CA LEU A 193 -4.91 -15.76 -4.51
C LEU A 193 -3.87 -14.97 -3.69
N PRO A 194 -2.69 -15.54 -3.39
CA PRO A 194 -1.61 -14.75 -2.84
C PRO A 194 -1.20 -13.70 -3.87
N LEU A 195 -0.97 -12.47 -3.42
CA LEU A 195 -0.40 -11.43 -4.26
C LEU A 195 1.02 -11.86 -4.64
N SER A 196 1.20 -12.39 -5.83
CA SER A 196 2.52 -12.79 -6.29
C SER A 196 3.33 -11.54 -6.62
N ALA A 197 4.38 -11.26 -5.85
CA ALA A 197 5.45 -10.39 -6.32
C ALA A 197 6.10 -11.08 -7.52
N LYS A 198 5.75 -10.69 -8.74
CA LYS A 198 6.54 -11.14 -9.90
C LYS A 198 8.01 -10.79 -9.66
N SER A 199 8.89 -11.63 -10.16
CA SER A 199 10.34 -11.42 -10.13
C SER A 199 10.79 -10.12 -10.84
N SER A 200 9.90 -9.33 -11.42
CA SER A 200 10.21 -7.99 -11.94
C SER A 200 10.69 -7.02 -10.86
N CYS A 201 10.33 -7.23 -9.58
CA CYS A 201 10.89 -6.45 -8.46
C CYS A 201 12.20 -7.02 -7.91
N SER A 202 12.62 -8.20 -8.39
CA SER A 202 13.88 -8.84 -8.00
C SER A 202 14.61 -9.31 -9.24
N LEU A 203 15.48 -8.46 -9.77
CA LEU A 203 16.74 -8.82 -10.41
C LEU A 203 17.47 -7.53 -10.78
N GLU A 204 18.53 -7.24 -10.02
CA GLU A 204 19.78 -6.56 -10.43
C GLU A 204 20.68 -6.67 -9.19
N THR A 205 21.11 -7.89 -8.87
CA THR A 205 22.42 -8.04 -8.23
C THR A 205 23.42 -7.68 -9.32
N SER A 206 23.78 -6.41 -9.41
CA SER A 206 24.78 -5.96 -10.38
C SER A 206 26.08 -6.75 -10.16
N PRO A 207 26.75 -7.17 -11.24
CA PRO A 207 27.95 -7.98 -11.15
C PRO A 207 29.07 -7.14 -10.53
N SER A 208 29.65 -7.66 -9.46
CA SER A 208 30.89 -7.14 -8.89
C SER A 208 31.93 -7.10 -10.01
N LYS A 209 32.36 -5.91 -10.41
CA LYS A 209 33.52 -5.70 -11.27
C LYS A 209 34.73 -6.33 -10.57
N SER A 210 35.09 -7.55 -10.93
CA SER A 210 36.39 -8.12 -10.64
C SER A 210 37.41 -7.36 -11.49
N HIS A 211 38.12 -6.44 -10.85
CA HIS A 211 39.35 -5.89 -11.40
C HIS A 211 40.32 -7.04 -11.62
N ALA A 212 40.53 -7.39 -12.89
CA ALA A 212 41.70 -8.11 -13.31
C ALA A 212 42.91 -7.20 -13.11
N ASN A 213 43.84 -7.60 -12.25
CA ASN A 213 45.23 -7.21 -12.42
C ASN A 213 46.12 -8.40 -12.10
N GLY A 214 46.98 -8.73 -13.06
CA GLY A 214 47.79 -9.93 -13.07
C GLY A 214 49.11 -9.81 -12.32
N SER A 215 49.80 -10.95 -12.35
CA SER A 215 51.21 -11.19 -12.00
C SER A 215 51.50 -11.48 -10.52
N ASN A 216 51.66 -12.76 -10.17
CA ASN A 216 52.97 -13.39 -10.32
C ASN A 216 52.91 -14.92 -10.17
N LYS A 217 53.66 -15.59 -11.05
CA LYS A 217 54.00 -17.01 -10.97
C LYS A 217 55.03 -17.21 -9.85
N THR A 218 54.82 -18.18 -8.98
CA THR A 218 55.90 -19.04 -8.47
C THR A 218 55.31 -20.41 -8.13
N ALA A 219 55.93 -21.43 -8.69
CA ALA A 219 55.60 -22.83 -8.49
C ALA A 219 56.10 -23.30 -7.13
N LEU A 220 55.34 -24.14 -6.44
CA LEU A 220 55.89 -25.17 -5.58
C LEU A 220 54.94 -26.38 -5.51
N LYS A 221 55.56 -27.50 -5.80
CA LYS A 221 55.05 -28.86 -5.94
C LYS A 221 55.00 -29.47 -4.52
N GLY A 222 53.87 -30.08 -4.15
CA GLY A 222 53.74 -30.73 -2.84
C GLY A 222 52.60 -31.74 -2.81
N ILE A 223 52.98 -33.00 -2.96
CA ILE A 223 52.16 -34.21 -2.86
C ILE A 223 51.74 -34.40 -1.39
N HIS A 224 50.48 -34.74 -1.09
CA HIS A 224 50.11 -35.71 -0.06
C HIS A 224 48.70 -36.29 -0.26
N LYS A 225 48.64 -37.62 -0.21
CA LYS A 225 47.46 -38.51 -0.11
C LYS A 225 46.97 -38.60 1.34
N GLY A 226 45.67 -38.83 1.50
CA GLY A 226 44.99 -39.33 2.72
C GLY A 226 43.54 -38.83 2.74
N ALA A 227 42.53 -39.57 2.27
CA ALA A 227 41.86 -40.73 2.87
C ALA A 227 41.00 -40.40 4.12
N ALA A 228 39.74 -40.84 4.03
CA ALA A 228 38.76 -41.11 5.08
C ALA A 228 37.77 -39.98 5.52
N SER A 229 36.58 -40.06 4.90
CA SER A 229 35.25 -40.19 5.54
C SER A 229 34.78 -39.17 6.58
N SER A 230 33.76 -38.39 6.21
CA SER A 230 32.63 -38.09 7.10
C SER A 230 31.40 -37.57 6.32
N GLY A 231 30.27 -38.24 6.55
CA GLY A 231 28.94 -37.61 6.57
C GLY A 231 28.29 -37.25 5.25
N THR A 232 27.83 -38.24 4.49
CA THR A 232 26.71 -38.05 3.56
C THR A 232 25.42 -37.97 4.38
N SER A 233 24.91 -36.77 4.64
CA SER A 233 23.52 -36.56 5.04
C SER A 233 22.88 -35.55 4.11
N SER A 234 22.25 -36.06 3.07
CA SER A 234 21.27 -35.35 2.27
C SER A 234 20.20 -34.73 3.19
N PRO A 235 19.82 -33.45 3.04
CA PRO A 235 18.65 -32.95 3.73
C PRO A 235 17.40 -33.56 3.09
N PRO A 236 16.37 -33.96 3.87
CA PRO A 236 15.19 -34.59 3.32
C PRO A 236 14.38 -33.61 2.46
N LEU A 237 14.01 -34.10 1.29
CA LEU A 237 12.92 -33.62 0.46
C LEU A 237 11.62 -33.57 1.29
N HIS A 238 10.83 -32.52 1.07
CA HIS A 238 9.44 -32.32 1.51
C HIS A 238 9.20 -32.13 3.01
N SER A 239 9.32 -30.89 3.46
CA SER A 239 8.45 -30.38 4.53
C SER A 239 7.01 -30.31 3.99
N PRO A 240 6.00 -30.77 4.75
CA PRO A 240 4.62 -30.46 4.43
C PRO A 240 4.48 -28.94 4.46
N VAL A 241 3.75 -28.39 3.48
CA VAL A 241 3.31 -27.00 3.50
C VAL A 241 2.58 -26.81 4.81
N GLU A 242 3.23 -26.08 5.71
CA GLU A 242 2.71 -25.66 7.00
C GLU A 242 1.29 -25.13 6.77
N ALA A 243 0.32 -25.71 7.46
CA ALA A 243 -1.03 -25.16 7.50
C ALA A 243 -0.93 -23.84 8.28
N THR A 244 -0.51 -22.78 7.60
CA THR A 244 -0.61 -21.42 8.12
C THR A 244 -2.09 -21.20 8.39
N TYR A 245 -2.45 -21.06 9.65
CA TYR A 245 -3.77 -20.58 10.03
C TYR A 245 -3.99 -19.27 9.29
N PHE A 246 -4.95 -19.27 8.36
CA PHE A 246 -5.21 -18.14 7.45
C PHE A 246 -5.78 -16.90 8.16
N LEU A 247 -5.95 -16.98 9.48
CA LEU A 247 -6.31 -15.87 10.36
C LEU A 247 -5.36 -14.68 10.25
N ASP A 248 -4.17 -14.83 9.67
CA ASP A 248 -3.15 -13.78 9.58
C ASP A 248 -2.93 -13.21 8.16
N VAL A 249 -3.92 -13.28 7.27
CA VAL A 249 -3.83 -12.64 5.93
C VAL A 249 -4.35 -11.20 5.95
N PHE A 250 -3.93 -10.42 4.95
CA PHE A 250 -4.49 -9.10 4.68
C PHE A 250 -5.03 -9.04 3.26
N VAL A 251 -6.33 -8.85 3.11
CA VAL A 251 -6.96 -8.70 1.78
C VAL A 251 -6.60 -7.34 1.20
N VAL A 252 -6.02 -7.36 0.01
CA VAL A 252 -5.59 -6.17 -0.74
C VAL A 252 -6.36 -5.97 -2.03
N TRP A 253 -7.17 -6.96 -2.42
CA TRP A 253 -8.12 -6.83 -3.51
C TRP A 253 -9.31 -7.74 -3.24
N PRO A 254 -10.56 -7.24 -3.31
CA PRO A 254 -11.73 -8.04 -2.97
C PRO A 254 -11.91 -9.23 -3.92
N ALA A 255 -12.42 -10.35 -3.39
CA ALA A 255 -12.97 -11.39 -4.24
C ALA A 255 -14.35 -10.93 -4.74
N VAL A 256 -14.72 -11.41 -5.92
CA VAL A 256 -15.97 -11.00 -6.57
C VAL A 256 -16.79 -12.25 -6.80
N THR A 257 -17.99 -12.26 -6.22
CA THR A 257 -18.89 -13.41 -6.19
C THR A 257 -20.27 -13.01 -6.69
N THR A 258 -21.08 -13.99 -7.04
CA THR A 258 -22.54 -13.87 -7.05
C THR A 258 -23.06 -14.81 -5.98
N GLU A 259 -23.71 -14.29 -4.96
CA GLU A 259 -24.32 -15.12 -3.92
C GLU A 259 -25.71 -15.58 -4.36
N GLN A 260 -26.03 -16.83 -4.05
CA GLN A 260 -27.37 -17.39 -4.11
C GLN A 260 -27.58 -18.18 -2.82
N VAL A 261 -28.82 -18.25 -2.32
CA VAL A 261 -29.24 -19.00 -1.11
C VAL A 261 -28.68 -20.44 -1.00
N ARG A 262 -28.14 -21.03 -2.09
CA ARG A 262 -27.53 -22.37 -2.11
C ARG A 262 -26.26 -22.54 -2.98
N ASP A 263 -25.77 -21.52 -3.69
CA ASP A 263 -24.58 -21.67 -4.56
C ASP A 263 -23.86 -20.32 -4.78
N THR A 264 -22.58 -20.26 -4.44
CA THR A 264 -21.74 -19.05 -4.60
C THR A 264 -20.80 -19.25 -5.77
N ALA A 265 -21.01 -18.49 -6.85
CA ALA A 265 -20.12 -18.53 -8.01
C ALA A 265 -19.05 -17.43 -7.93
N ILE A 266 -17.79 -17.83 -8.15
CA ILE A 266 -16.65 -16.90 -8.15
C ILE A 266 -16.51 -16.28 -9.54
N LEU A 267 -16.72 -14.97 -9.62
CA LEU A 267 -16.47 -14.20 -10.86
C LEU A 267 -15.02 -13.76 -10.99
N SER A 268 -14.33 -13.55 -9.87
CA SER A 268 -12.91 -13.21 -9.81
C SER A 268 -12.38 -13.45 -8.41
N SER A 269 -11.30 -14.21 -8.28
CA SER A 269 -10.61 -14.34 -6.99
C SER A 269 -10.03 -13.00 -6.51
N GLY A 270 -10.00 -12.79 -5.21
CA GLY A 270 -9.34 -11.66 -4.57
C GLY A 270 -7.83 -11.88 -4.42
N TYR A 271 -7.13 -10.84 -3.95
CA TYR A 271 -5.72 -10.95 -3.56
C TYR A 271 -5.53 -10.70 -2.07
N PHE A 272 -4.62 -11.46 -1.49
CA PHE A 272 -4.16 -11.25 -0.12
C PHE A 272 -2.64 -11.21 -0.03
N VAL A 273 -2.15 -10.55 1.02
CA VAL A 273 -0.76 -10.64 1.49
C VAL A 273 -0.72 -11.59 2.68
N SER A 274 0.23 -12.52 2.68
CA SER A 274 0.33 -13.54 3.72
C SER A 274 0.89 -12.99 5.03
N ALA A 275 0.56 -13.67 6.13
CA ALA A 275 1.12 -13.45 7.46
C ALA A 275 2.65 -13.33 7.47
N ARG A 276 3.29 -14.21 6.69
CA ARG A 276 4.74 -14.28 6.57
C ARG A 276 5.30 -13.01 5.93
N GLU A 277 4.67 -12.51 4.87
CA GLU A 277 5.08 -11.29 4.19
C GLU A 277 4.87 -10.07 5.09
N ILE A 278 3.73 -9.99 5.77
CA ILE A 278 3.43 -8.94 6.77
C ILE A 278 4.49 -8.94 7.87
N THR A 279 4.80 -10.12 8.44
CA THR A 279 5.81 -10.27 9.49
C THR A 279 7.20 -9.84 9.00
N ALA A 280 7.59 -10.24 7.79
CA ALA A 280 8.85 -9.82 7.18
C ALA A 280 8.94 -8.30 7.03
N ALA A 281 7.87 -7.65 6.56
CA ALA A 281 7.80 -6.19 6.46
C ALA A 281 7.84 -5.50 7.83
N MET A 282 7.16 -6.05 8.84
CA MET A 282 7.22 -5.52 10.20
C MET A 282 8.63 -5.61 10.80
N MET A 283 9.33 -6.73 10.58
CA MET A 283 10.72 -6.89 11.02
C MET A 283 11.63 -5.85 10.36
N GLU A 284 11.51 -5.66 9.04
CA GLU A 284 12.29 -4.64 8.33
C GLU A 284 12.02 -3.23 8.88
N GLN A 285 10.76 -2.87 9.12
CA GLN A 285 10.41 -1.56 9.68
C GLN A 285 11.02 -1.37 11.09
N ARG A 286 11.04 -2.44 11.90
CA ARG A 286 11.67 -2.43 13.23
C ARG A 286 13.18 -2.23 13.13
N GLU A 287 13.87 -2.94 12.24
CA GLU A 287 15.31 -2.80 12.02
C GLU A 287 15.70 -1.38 11.57
N LEU A 288 14.92 -0.78 10.66
CA LEU A 288 15.13 0.59 10.19
C LEU A 288 14.94 1.62 11.33
N SER A 289 13.99 1.40 12.22
CA SER A 289 13.81 2.27 13.39
C SER A 289 14.96 2.13 14.40
N ALA A 290 15.41 0.90 14.68
CA ALA A 290 16.51 0.63 15.62
C ALA A 290 17.84 1.25 15.16
N THR A 291 18.17 1.15 13.87
CA THR A 291 19.39 1.75 13.30
C THR A 291 19.35 3.28 13.38
N LYS A 292 18.20 3.91 13.13
CA LYS A 292 18.02 5.36 13.26
C LYS A 292 18.25 5.83 14.70
N ASP A 293 17.74 5.08 15.68
CA ASP A 293 17.92 5.42 17.09
C ASP A 293 19.37 5.23 17.56
N GLN A 294 20.04 4.15 17.14
CA GLN A 294 21.47 3.96 17.39
C GLN A 294 22.32 5.12 16.85
N HIS A 295 22.03 5.59 15.63
CA HIS A 295 22.72 6.75 15.06
C HIS A 295 22.43 8.05 15.84
N ARG A 296 21.22 8.24 16.36
CA ARG A 296 20.89 9.41 17.21
C ARG A 296 21.63 9.36 18.54
N VAL A 297 21.69 8.20 19.19
CA VAL A 297 22.41 8.01 20.46
C VAL A 297 23.92 8.26 20.27
N ALA A 298 24.53 7.71 19.21
CA ALA A 298 25.94 7.93 18.91
C ALA A 298 26.28 9.41 18.64
N ARG A 299 25.40 10.14 17.96
CA ARG A 299 25.56 11.59 17.72
C ARG A 299 25.35 12.42 18.99
N GLY A 300 24.41 12.03 19.86
CA GLY A 300 24.19 12.66 21.16
C GLY A 300 25.38 12.50 22.11
N GLY A 301 25.96 11.30 22.16
CA GLY A 301 27.17 11.00 22.94
C GLY A 301 28.39 11.83 22.53
N ARG A 302 28.61 12.00 21.21
CA ARG A 302 29.71 12.84 20.69
C ARG A 302 29.53 14.33 20.98
N ARG A 303 28.30 14.84 21.02
CA ARG A 303 28.05 16.24 21.42
C ARG A 303 28.32 16.46 22.91
N LYS A 304 27.97 15.49 23.76
CA LYS A 304 28.21 15.56 25.20
C LYS A 304 29.69 15.45 25.55
N SER A 305 30.45 14.57 24.88
CA SER A 305 31.90 14.49 25.08
C SER A 305 32.65 15.72 24.57
N ARG A 306 32.20 16.33 23.46
CA ARG A 306 32.81 17.55 22.93
C ARG A 306 32.50 18.80 23.78
N ALA A 307 31.31 18.89 24.37
CA ALA A 307 30.99 19.94 25.35
C ALA A 307 31.85 19.85 26.62
N MET A 308 32.13 18.63 27.11
CA MET A 308 33.01 18.41 28.26
C MET A 308 34.48 18.70 27.95
N SER A 309 34.91 18.58 26.68
CA SER A 309 36.29 18.87 26.28
C SER A 309 36.59 20.37 26.07
N VAL A 310 35.56 21.21 25.85
CA VAL A 310 35.72 22.67 25.69
C VAL A 310 35.69 23.41 27.04
N ALA A 311 35.09 22.81 28.07
CA ALA A 311 35.08 23.36 29.42
C ALA A 311 36.41 23.17 30.20
N GLY A 312 37.40 22.48 29.61
CA GLY A 312 38.69 22.16 30.27
C GLY A 312 39.84 23.14 30.03
N HIS A 313 39.67 24.18 29.20
CA HIS A 313 40.70 25.20 28.94
C HIS A 313 40.14 26.61 29.17
N SER A 314 39.94 26.97 30.44
CA SER A 314 39.77 28.37 30.86
C SER A 314 40.08 28.50 32.35
N LEU A 315 41.38 28.43 32.67
CA LEU A 315 41.93 28.94 33.92
C LEU A 315 43.13 29.80 33.52
N GLY A 316 42.96 31.11 33.55
CA GLY A 316 44.03 32.06 33.27
C GLY A 316 43.54 33.47 32.99
N GLU A 317 43.70 34.32 34.00
CA GLU A 317 43.81 35.78 33.97
C GLU A 317 42.57 36.69 34.10
N SER A 318 42.57 37.37 35.24
CA SER A 318 41.86 38.57 35.65
C SER A 318 41.92 39.71 34.64
N GLY A 319 40.81 40.42 34.48
CA GLY A 319 40.76 41.71 33.80
C GLY A 319 39.44 42.42 34.03
N ASN A 320 39.46 43.37 34.97
CA ASN A 320 38.38 44.25 35.38
C ASN A 320 37.90 45.14 34.21
N ALA A 321 36.61 45.20 33.88
CA ALA A 321 35.99 46.37 33.23
C ALA A 321 34.44 46.30 33.24
N THR A 322 33.88 47.31 33.89
CA THR A 322 32.49 47.79 33.85
C THR A 322 31.90 47.94 32.45
N GLY A 323 30.63 47.57 32.24
CA GLY A 323 29.96 47.91 30.97
C GLY A 323 28.52 47.43 30.78
N ARG A 324 27.58 48.18 31.37
CA ARG A 324 26.24 48.51 30.81
C ARG A 324 25.26 47.38 30.45
N SER A 325 24.30 47.22 31.36
CA SER A 325 22.96 46.68 31.15
C SER A 325 22.16 47.52 30.13
N VAL A 326 21.48 46.87 29.19
CA VAL A 326 20.39 47.48 28.41
C VAL A 326 19.17 46.57 28.53
N SER A 327 18.22 47.05 29.32
CA SER A 327 16.91 46.46 29.56
C SER A 327 16.02 46.64 28.31
N PHE A 328 15.42 45.56 27.83
CA PHE A 328 14.33 45.61 26.86
C PHE A 328 13.02 45.94 27.61
N LEU A 329 12.45 47.11 27.34
CA LEU A 329 11.15 47.54 27.85
C LEU A 329 10.02 47.08 26.92
N SER A 330 9.01 46.47 27.54
CA SER A 330 7.66 46.30 27.03
C SER A 330 7.01 47.63 26.66
N ALA A 331 6.21 47.64 25.59
CA ALA A 331 5.14 48.61 25.38
C ALA A 331 3.90 47.91 24.82
N GLN A 332 2.88 47.86 25.66
CA GLN A 332 1.48 47.58 25.35
C GLN A 332 0.70 48.87 25.74
N VAL A 333 -0.56 49.00 25.28
CA VAL A 333 -1.51 50.14 25.38
C VAL A 333 -1.50 50.98 24.09
N GLY A 334 -2.56 51.16 23.31
CA GLY A 334 -4.01 50.98 23.51
C GLY A 334 -4.70 52.34 23.42
N ASN A 335 -5.59 52.55 22.42
CA ASN A 335 -6.78 53.40 22.50
C ASN A 335 -7.52 53.51 21.13
N GLY A 336 -8.84 53.24 21.13
CA GLY A 336 -9.80 53.84 20.19
C GLY A 336 -10.14 55.29 20.62
N PRO A 337 -11.27 55.94 20.21
CA PRO A 337 -12.47 55.42 19.54
C PRO A 337 -13.07 56.31 18.39
N LYS A 338 -14.14 55.77 17.76
CA LYS A 338 -15.37 56.38 17.21
C LYS A 338 -15.32 57.64 16.29
N GLY A 339 -15.85 57.46 15.08
CA GLY A 339 -17.12 58.09 14.66
C GLY A 339 -17.04 59.30 13.72
N SER A 340 -17.53 59.13 12.49
CA SER A 340 -18.60 59.92 11.88
C SER A 340 -19.14 59.20 10.65
#